data_AF-A0A402WB14-F1
#
_entry.id   AF-A0A402WB14-F1
#
_cell.length_a   1.000
_cell.length_b   1.000
_cell.length_c   1.000
_cell.angle_alpha   90.00
_cell.angle_beta   90.00
_cell.angle_gamma   90.00
#
_symmetry.space_group_name_H-M   'P 1'
#
loop_
_entity.id
_entity.type
_entity.pdbx_description
1 polymer ?
#
loop_
_entity_poly.entity_id
_entity_poly.type
_entity_poly.pdbx_seq_one_letter_code
_entity_poly.pdbx_strand_id
1 'polypeptide(L)'
;MKENELKLANDYIESIVSKKDNFILALRNSHELTANNLYISMQAVGSDYVDIQFGEKPYKLELGKSIEYAEGHLKCKLVLTSIDFLKDNASFAKNCKKEK
;
A
#
# COMPACT_ATOMS: atom_id res chain seq x y z
N MET A 1 -11.63 -36.14 8.43
CA MET A 1 -11.88 -34.92 9.23
C MET A 1 -10.68 -33.97 9.36
N LYS A 2 -9.43 -34.37 9.11
CA LYS A 2 -8.24 -33.50 9.32
C LYS A 2 -7.94 -32.47 8.20
N GLU A 3 -8.39 -32.68 6.96
CA GLU A 3 -8.07 -31.78 5.85
C GLU A 3 -8.84 -30.45 5.88
N ASN A 4 -10.08 -30.47 6.38
CA ASN A 4 -10.92 -29.25 6.41
C ASN A 4 -10.43 -28.24 7.46
N GLU A 5 -9.92 -28.71 8.60
CA GLU A 5 -9.37 -27.84 9.65
C GLU A 5 -8.05 -27.21 9.25
N LEU A 6 -7.17 -27.94 8.53
CA LEU A 6 -5.95 -27.37 7.96
C LEU A 6 -6.24 -26.28 6.92
N LYS A 7 -7.27 -26.50 6.09
CA LYS A 7 -7.66 -25.53 5.05
C LYS A 7 -8.23 -24.26 5.67
N LEU A 8 -9.09 -24.39 6.68
CA LEU A 8 -9.63 -23.27 7.45
C LEU A 8 -8.54 -22.51 8.23
N ALA A 9 -7.59 -23.21 8.83
CA ALA A 9 -6.46 -22.59 9.52
C ALA A 9 -5.55 -21.83 8.55
N ASN A 10 -5.26 -22.39 7.37
CA ASN A 10 -4.50 -21.70 6.33
C ASN A 10 -5.25 -20.50 5.76
N ASP A 11 -6.55 -20.61 5.47
CA ASP A 11 -7.36 -19.49 5.01
C ASP A 11 -7.47 -18.38 6.08
N TYR A 12 -7.51 -18.76 7.36
CA TYR A 12 -7.50 -17.81 8.47
C TYR A 12 -6.14 -17.12 8.61
N ILE A 13 -5.03 -17.85 8.53
CA ILE A 13 -3.67 -17.31 8.52
C ILE A 13 -3.48 -16.39 7.32
N GLU A 14 -3.90 -16.78 6.11
CA GLU A 14 -3.88 -15.91 4.92
C GLU A 14 -4.78 -14.68 5.08
N SER A 15 -5.91 -14.79 5.78
CA SER A 15 -6.78 -13.64 6.05
C SER A 15 -6.20 -12.67 7.10
N ILE A 16 -5.46 -13.19 8.08
CA ILE A 16 -4.68 -12.40 9.06
C ILE A 16 -3.49 -11.75 8.38
N VAL A 17 -2.91 -12.41 7.37
CA VAL A 17 -1.98 -11.84 6.39
C VAL A 17 -2.75 -10.97 5.37
N SER A 18 -3.81 -10.28 5.81
CA SER A 18 -4.06 -8.92 5.35
C SER A 18 -2.79 -8.11 5.67
N LYS A 19 -1.82 -8.12 4.74
CA LYS A 19 -0.51 -7.47 4.88
C LYS A 19 -0.73 -5.98 5.10
N LYS A 20 -0.90 -5.59 6.36
CA LYS A 20 -0.74 -4.22 6.81
C LYS A 20 0.75 -3.95 6.76
N ASP A 21 1.17 -3.38 5.65
CA ASP A 21 2.56 -3.01 5.43
C ASP A 21 2.66 -1.51 5.56
N ASN A 22 3.52 -1.04 6.47
CA ASN A 22 3.79 0.37 6.63
C ASN A 22 5.22 0.62 6.17
N PHE A 23 5.38 1.57 5.26
CA PHE A 23 6.68 1.93 4.73
C PHE A 23 6.84 3.45 4.64
N ILE A 24 8.09 3.89 4.67
CA ILE A 24 8.48 5.28 4.48
C ILE A 24 9.08 5.40 3.09
N LEU A 25 8.63 6.38 2.32
CA LEU A 25 9.15 6.68 1.00
C LEU A 25 9.79 8.07 1.04
N ALA A 26 11.05 8.15 0.64
CA ALA A 26 11.76 9.41 0.46
C ALA A 26 11.55 9.95 -0.95
N LEU A 27 11.72 11.26 -1.11
CA LEU A 27 11.55 11.95 -2.39
C LEU A 27 12.48 11.36 -3.45
N ARG A 28 11.95 11.22 -4.68
CA ARG A 28 12.59 10.58 -5.84
C ARG A 28 12.92 9.09 -5.68
N ASN A 29 12.52 8.47 -4.57
CA ASN A 29 12.61 7.02 -4.43
C ASN A 29 11.31 6.34 -4.84
N SER A 30 11.44 5.04 -5.10
CA SER A 30 10.35 4.14 -5.46
C SER A 30 10.24 3.00 -4.44
N HIS A 31 9.02 2.51 -4.24
CA HIS A 31 8.72 1.33 -3.44
C HIS A 31 7.83 0.38 -4.25
N GLU A 32 8.16 -0.90 -4.22
CA GLU A 32 7.42 -1.96 -4.87
C GLU A 32 6.16 -2.28 -4.06
N LEU A 33 4.98 -2.19 -4.69
CA LEU A 33 3.70 -2.47 -4.05
C LEU A 33 3.23 -3.90 -4.29
N THR A 34 3.50 -4.49 -5.45
CA THR A 34 3.13 -5.87 -5.76
C THR A 34 4.33 -6.56 -6.39
N ALA A 35 4.51 -7.86 -6.11
CA ALA A 35 5.68 -8.63 -6.55
C ALA A 35 5.87 -8.71 -8.08
N ASN A 36 4.92 -8.20 -8.88
CA ASN A 36 4.86 -8.35 -10.34
C ASN A 36 4.40 -7.04 -11.03
N ASN A 37 5.05 -5.89 -10.75
CA ASN A 37 5.10 -4.67 -11.62
C ASN A 37 4.35 -3.40 -11.16
N LEU A 38 3.84 -3.30 -9.94
CA LEU A 38 3.27 -2.03 -9.46
C LEU A 38 4.20 -1.33 -8.49
N TYR A 39 4.61 -0.10 -8.83
CA TYR A 39 5.46 0.73 -8.00
C TYR A 39 4.76 2.04 -7.66
N ILE A 40 5.07 2.54 -6.47
CA ILE A 40 4.82 3.94 -6.10
C ILE A 40 6.17 4.65 -6.02
N SER A 41 6.26 5.84 -6.58
CA SER A 41 7.42 6.72 -6.39
C SER A 41 6.98 8.12 -6.02
N MET A 42 7.78 8.80 -5.20
CA MET A 42 7.44 10.14 -4.74
C MET A 42 8.13 11.20 -5.60
N GLN A 43 7.35 12.13 -6.13
CA GLN A 43 7.77 13.15 -7.09
C GLN A 43 7.90 14.54 -6.43
N ALA A 44 7.01 14.86 -5.49
CA ALA A 44 7.10 16.07 -4.66
C ALA A 44 6.46 15.85 -3.28
N VAL A 45 6.89 16.64 -2.30
CA VAL A 45 6.35 16.65 -0.93
C VAL A 45 5.83 18.04 -0.62
N GLY A 46 4.56 18.15 -0.28
CA GLY A 46 3.94 19.33 0.30
C GLY A 46 3.74 19.16 1.81
N SER A 47 3.21 20.18 2.47
CA SER A 47 2.95 20.15 3.92
C SER A 47 1.84 19.16 4.31
N ASP A 48 0.89 18.91 3.41
CA ASP A 48 -0.32 18.13 3.62
C ASP A 48 -0.65 17.20 2.44
N TYR A 49 0.20 17.17 1.42
CA TYR A 49 0.08 16.28 0.27
C TYR A 49 1.43 15.77 -0.19
N VAL A 50 1.40 14.72 -1.01
CA VAL A 50 2.54 14.25 -1.81
C VAL A 50 2.10 14.05 -3.24
N ASP A 51 2.93 14.49 -4.18
CA ASP A 51 2.77 14.08 -5.57
C ASP A 51 3.53 12.78 -5.75
N ILE A 52 2.82 11.76 -6.23
CA ILE A 52 3.35 10.41 -6.41
C ILE A 52 3.06 9.96 -7.84
N GLN A 53 3.95 9.12 -8.35
CA GLN A 53 3.71 8.36 -9.56
C GLN A 53 3.36 6.94 -9.13
N PHE A 54 2.15 6.50 -9.47
CA PHE A 54 1.62 5.18 -9.11
C PHE A 54 1.38 4.39 -10.40
N GLY A 55 2.23 3.40 -10.67
CA GLY A 55 2.33 2.80 -12.00
C GLY A 55 2.65 3.87 -13.05
N GLU A 56 1.84 3.94 -14.10
CA GLU A 56 2.01 4.91 -15.20
C GLU A 56 1.22 6.22 -15.00
N LYS A 57 0.52 6.38 -13.86
CA LYS A 57 -0.31 7.56 -13.60
C LYS A 57 0.24 8.44 -12.47
N PRO A 58 0.30 9.77 -12.66
CA PRO A 58 0.59 10.70 -11.59
C PRO A 58 -0.66 10.89 -10.71
N TYR A 59 -0.46 11.01 -9.40
CA TYR A 59 -1.49 11.31 -8.41
C TYR A 59 -0.99 12.36 -7.43
N LYS A 60 -1.88 13.24 -7.00
CA LYS A 60 -1.70 14.06 -5.81
C LYS A 60 -2.46 13.40 -4.66
N LEU A 61 -1.76 12.95 -3.64
CA LEU A 61 -2.34 12.26 -2.50
C LEU A 61 -2.26 13.14 -1.25
N GLU A 62 -3.41 13.56 -0.73
CA GLU A 62 -3.49 14.34 0.51
C GLU A 62 -3.39 13.43 1.75
N LEU A 63 -2.99 14.00 2.88
CA LEU A 63 -2.86 13.29 4.14
C LEU A 63 -4.20 12.63 4.55
N GLY A 64 -4.15 11.35 4.88
CA GLY A 64 -5.32 10.54 5.22
C GLY A 64 -6.14 10.05 4.02
N LYS A 65 -5.84 10.51 2.80
CA LYS A 65 -6.43 9.97 1.56
C LYS A 65 -5.71 8.69 1.13
N SER A 66 -6.33 7.99 0.19
CA SER A 66 -5.88 6.68 -0.22
C SER A 66 -6.09 6.39 -1.70
N ILE A 67 -5.24 5.53 -2.23
CA ILE A 67 -5.38 4.93 -3.55
C ILE A 67 -5.76 3.46 -3.38
N GLU A 68 -6.78 3.02 -4.12
CA GLU A 68 -7.17 1.62 -4.19
C GLU A 68 -6.59 0.97 -5.45
N TYR A 69 -6.18 -0.28 -5.35
CA TYR A 69 -5.70 -1.09 -6.47
C TYR A 69 -5.97 -2.57 -6.23
N ALA A 70 -5.95 -3.38 -7.29
CA ALA A 70 -6.10 -4.82 -7.19
C ALA A 70 -4.73 -5.52 -7.25
N GLU A 71 -4.54 -6.55 -6.44
CA GLU A 71 -3.38 -7.44 -6.45
C GLU A 71 -3.92 -8.89 -6.52
N GLY A 72 -4.06 -9.43 -7.73
CA GLY A 72 -4.71 -10.74 -7.94
C GLY A 72 -6.18 -10.70 -7.49
N HIS A 73 -6.53 -11.52 -6.49
CA HIS A 73 -7.88 -11.58 -5.89
C HIS A 73 -8.04 -10.67 -4.65
N LEU A 74 -7.04 -9.84 -4.35
CA LEU A 74 -7.07 -8.91 -3.23
C LEU A 74 -7.36 -7.50 -3.71
N LYS A 75 -8.23 -6.80 -2.98
CA LYS A 75 -8.37 -5.35 -3.08
C LYS A 75 -7.48 -4.70 -2.04
N CYS A 76 -6.51 -3.91 -2.49
CA CYS A 76 -5.54 -3.22 -1.68
C CYS A 76 -5.83 -1.71 -1.62
N LYS A 77 -5.54 -1.12 -0.46
CA LYS A 77 -5.68 0.30 -0.19
C LYS A 77 -4.35 0.82 0.34
N LEU A 78 -3.79 1.82 -0.31
CA LEU A 78 -2.60 2.55 0.15
C LEU A 78 -3.02 3.89 0.71
N VAL A 79 -2.74 4.16 1.98
CA VAL A 79 -3.14 5.39 2.68
C VAL A 79 -1.90 6.20 3.01
N LEU A 80 -1.90 7.50 2.72
CA LEU A 80 -0.87 8.42 3.23
C LEU A 80 -1.15 8.71 4.71
N THR A 81 -0.26 8.30 5.60
CA THR A 81 -0.48 8.38 7.05
C THR A 81 0.31 9.50 7.72
N SER A 82 1.45 9.89 7.16
CA SER A 82 2.22 11.05 7.63
C SER A 82 3.12 11.62 6.54
N ILE A 83 3.52 12.87 6.72
CA ILE A 83 4.44 13.60 5.84
C ILE A 83 5.49 14.28 6.74
N ASP A 84 6.77 14.07 6.45
CA ASP A 84 7.88 14.85 7.02
C ASP A 84 8.44 15.74 5.90
N PHE A 85 7.84 16.93 5.75
CA PHE A 85 8.21 17.89 4.72
C PHE A 85 9.68 18.35 4.84
N LEU A 86 10.22 18.43 6.07
CA LEU A 86 11.60 18.87 6.28
C LEU A 86 12.64 17.82 5.88
N LYS A 87 12.24 16.54 5.86
CA LYS A 87 13.10 15.42 5.48
C LYS A 87 12.71 14.81 4.13
N ASP A 88 11.84 15.49 3.39
CA ASP A 88 11.35 15.05 2.07
C ASP A 88 10.90 13.59 2.06
N ASN A 89 10.16 13.15 3.09
CA ASN A 89 9.66 11.79 3.19
C ASN A 89 8.19 11.73 3.60
N ALA A 90 7.55 10.60 3.31
CA ALA A 90 6.17 10.34 3.66
C ALA A 90 5.97 8.87 4.06
N SER A 91 5.05 8.62 4.99
CA SER A 91 4.71 7.27 5.42
C SER A 91 3.40 6.83 4.81
N PHE A 92 3.37 5.57 4.37
CA PHE A 92 2.22 4.95 3.75
C PHE A 92 1.84 3.69 4.49
N ALA A 93 0.54 3.43 4.57
CA ALA A 93 -0.02 2.17 5.06
C ALA A 93 -0.74 1.45 3.92
N LYS A 94 -0.23 0.29 3.52
CA LYS A 94 -0.88 -0.65 2.60
C LYS A 94 -1.76 -1.60 3.40
N ASN A 95 -2.99 -1.83 2.96
CA ASN A 95 -3.90 -2.81 3.55
C ASN A 95 -4.65 -3.55 2.45
N CYS A 96 -4.57 -4.87 2.41
CA CYS A 96 -5.20 -5.72 1.39
C CYS A 96 -6.23 -6.65 2.02
N LYS A 97 -7.36 -6.85 1.34
CA LYS A 97 -8.43 -7.75 1.78
C LYS A 97 -8.93 -8.59 0.60
N LYS A 98 -9.29 -9.86 0.85
CA LYS A 98 -9.97 -10.72 -0.14
C LYS A 98 -11.31 -10.06 -0.51
N GLU A 99 -11.57 -9.90 -1.81
CA GLU A 99 -12.89 -9.51 -2.30
C GLU A 99 -13.86 -10.68 -2.00
N LYS A 100 -14.95 -10.41 -1.28
CA LYS A 100 -15.91 -11.43 -0.83
C LYS A 100 -16.87 -11.83 -1.94
#